data_AF-A0A392P1J3-F1
#
_entry.id   AF-A0A392P1J3-F1
#
_cell.length_a   1.000
_cell.length_b   1.000
_cell.length_c   1.000
_cell.angle_alpha   90.00
_cell.angle_beta   90.00
_cell.angle_gamma   90.00
#
_symmetry.space_group_name_H-M   'P 1'
#
loop_
_entity.id
_entity.type
_entity.pdbx_description
1 polymer ?
#
loop_
_entity_poly.entity_id
_entity_poly.type
_entity_poly.pdbx_seq_one_letter_code
_entity_poly.pdbx_strand_id
1 'polypeptide(L)' 'MKLCLCVKLDDGLELSFTDKRRFARVRLLKDPTSVPPISELGPDALFEPMTLDVFT' A
#
# COMPACT_ATOMS: atom_id res chain seq x y z
N MET A 1 4.81 -22.29 -6.49
CA MET A 1 4.75 -20.81 -6.39
C MET A 1 3.81 -20.47 -5.25
N LYS A 2 4.30 -19.92 -4.13
CA LYS A 2 3.47 -19.70 -2.93
C LYS A 2 2.93 -18.26 -2.96
N LEU A 3 1.61 -18.08 -3.02
CA LEU A 3 0.96 -16.78 -2.84
C LEU A 3 1.21 -16.24 -1.43
N CYS A 4 1.33 -14.92 -1.28
CA CYS A 4 1.72 -14.28 -0.02
C CYS A 4 0.51 -13.78 0.80
N LEU A 5 -0.62 -13.41 0.16
CA LEU A 5 -1.92 -13.21 0.82
C LEU A 5 -3.07 -13.56 -0.13
N CYS A 6 -4.05 -14.34 0.34
CA CYS A 6 -5.29 -14.66 -0.35
C CYS A 6 -6.48 -14.47 0.58
N VAL A 7 -7.56 -13.86 0.09
CA VAL A 7 -8.82 -13.68 0.81
C VAL A 7 -9.97 -14.10 -0.10
N LYS A 8 -10.93 -14.85 0.45
CA LYS A 8 -12.23 -15.09 -0.18
C LYS A 8 -13.26 -14.24 0.53
N LEU A 9 -14.04 -13.51 -0.25
CA LEU A 9 -15.15 -12.70 0.24
C LEU A 9 -16.42 -13.56 0.31
N ASP A 10 -17.41 -13.09 1.06
CA ASP A 10 -18.64 -13.84 1.33
C ASP A 10 -19.51 -14.05 0.08
N ASP A 11 -19.32 -13.20 -0.95
CA ASP A 11 -19.94 -13.33 -2.26
C ASP A 11 -19.26 -14.38 -3.16
N GLY A 12 -18.20 -15.03 -2.66
CA GLY A 12 -17.40 -16.01 -3.39
C GLY A 12 -16.27 -15.40 -4.22
N LEU A 13 -16.08 -14.07 -4.20
CA LEU A 13 -14.99 -13.42 -4.91
C LEU A 13 -13.64 -13.70 -4.24
N GLU A 14 -12.59 -13.87 -5.04
CA GLU A 14 -11.24 -14.11 -4.55
C GLU A 14 -10.32 -12.91 -4.83
N LEU A 15 -9.60 -12.46 -3.79
CA LEU A 15 -8.53 -11.48 -3.88
C LEU A 15 -7.20 -12.12 -3.54
N SER A 16 -6.18 -11.83 -4.35
CA SER A 16 -4.83 -12.39 -4.18
C SER A 16 -3.75 -11.35 -4.38
N PHE A 17 -2.86 -11.23 -3.40
CA PHE A 17 -1.63 -10.46 -3.51
C PHE A 17 -0.44 -11.40 -3.72
N THR A 18 0.26 -11.21 -4.84
CA THR A 18 1.40 -12.05 -5.22
C THR A 18 2.66 -11.21 -5.34
N ASP A 19 3.76 -11.74 -4.79
CA ASP A 19 5.08 -11.17 -4.96
C ASP A 19 6.08 -12.28 -5.29
N LYS A 20 6.56 -12.28 -6.55
CA LYS A 20 7.50 -13.28 -7.04
C LYS A 20 8.89 -13.13 -6.41
N ARG A 21 9.29 -11.91 -6.03
CA ARG A 21 10.65 -11.60 -5.56
C ARG A 21 10.76 -11.59 -4.03
N ARG A 22 9.63 -11.62 -3.32
CA ARG A 22 9.54 -11.60 -1.84
C ARG A 22 10.17 -10.35 -1.20
N PHE A 23 10.03 -9.20 -1.85
CA PHE A 23 10.45 -7.89 -1.33
C PHE A 23 9.28 -7.05 -0.81
N ALA A 24 8.05 -7.41 -1.16
CA ALA A 24 6.86 -6.75 -0.65
C ALA A 24 6.67 -7.02 0.86
N ARG A 25 5.98 -6.09 1.52
CA ARG A 25 5.62 -6.18 2.93
C ARG A 25 4.11 -6.00 3.07
N VAL A 26 3.43 -6.98 3.66
CA VAL A 26 2.01 -6.92 4.03
C VAL A 26 1.93 -6.75 5.54
N ARG A 27 1.15 -5.77 6.02
CA ARG A 27 1.00 -5.47 7.45
C ARG A 27 -0.48 -5.32 7.79
N LEU A 28 -0.88 -5.75 8.98
CA LEU A 28 -2.20 -5.50 9.56
C LEU A 28 -2.04 -4.53 10.73
N LEU A 29 -2.54 -3.30 10.55
CA LEU A 29 -2.36 -2.19 11.47
C LEU A 29 -3.72 -1.55 11.73
N LYS A 30 -3.92 -1.01 12.95
CA LYS A 30 -5.18 -0.34 13.32
C LYS A 30 -5.37 0.97 12.56
N ASP A 31 -4.30 1.74 12.44
CA ASP A 31 -4.27 3.01 11.70
C ASP A 31 -2.98 3.04 10.86
N PRO A 32 -3.05 2.69 9.57
CA PRO A 32 -1.86 2.58 8.73
C PRO A 32 -1.16 3.91 8.45
N THR A 33 -1.88 5.04 8.47
CA THR A 33 -1.33 6.34 8.04
C THR A 33 -0.52 7.03 9.14
N SER A 34 -0.78 6.71 10.41
CA SER A 34 -0.07 7.29 11.55
C SER A 34 1.22 6.57 11.94
N VAL A 35 1.59 5.49 11.24
CA VAL A 35 2.80 4.72 11.52
C VAL A 35 3.71 4.58 10.29
N PRO A 36 5.03 4.42 10.48
CA PRO A 36 5.95 4.20 9.36
C PRO A 36 5.62 2.90 8.61
N PRO A 37 5.74 2.87 7.26
CA PRO A 37 6.37 3.90 6.43
C PRO A 37 5.42 5.01 5.95
N ILE A 38 4.10 4.86 6.08
CA ILE A 38 3.14 5.78 5.44
C ILE A 38 3.21 7.17 6.07
N SER A 39 3.38 7.24 7.39
CA SER A 39 3.52 8.52 8.12
C SER A 39 4.75 9.34 7.73
N GLU A 40 5.74 8.72 7.07
CA GLU A 40 7.00 9.34 6.67
C GLU A 40 7.04 9.64 5.17
N LEU A 41 5.96 9.33 4.43
CA LEU A 41 5.86 9.66 3.02
C LEU A 41 5.68 11.17 2.84
N GLY A 42 6.27 11.68 1.75
CA GLY A 42 5.93 13.01 1.25
C GLY A 42 4.52 13.06 0.64
N PRO A 43 4.12 14.22 0.09
CA PRO A 43 2.80 14.37 -0.52
C PRO A 43 2.62 13.43 -1.72
N ASP A 44 1.40 12.93 -1.89
CA ASP A 44 1.06 12.04 -3.01
C ASP A 44 1.15 12.76 -4.36
N ALA A 45 1.83 12.16 -5.32
CA ALA A 45 2.10 12.80 -6.61
C ALA A 45 0.85 13.10 -7.45
N LEU A 46 -0.24 12.34 -7.25
CA LEU A 46 -1.48 12.49 -8.01
C LEU A 46 -2.52 13.30 -7.23
N PHE A 47 -2.67 13.02 -5.93
CA PHE A 47 -3.71 13.59 -5.09
C PHE A 47 -3.29 14.88 -4.38
N GLU A 48 -1.99 15.08 -4.16
CA GLU A 48 -1.43 16.26 -3.47
C GLU A 48 -0.26 16.86 -4.26
N PRO A 49 -0.47 17.26 -5.53
CA PRO A 49 0.62 17.79 -6.35
C PRO A 49 1.15 19.10 -5.77
N MET A 50 2.48 19.20 -5.63
CA MET A 50 3.14 20.44 -5.24
C MET A 50 2.97 21.50 -6.32
N THR A 51 2.75 22.75 -5.90
CA THR A 51 2.80 23.90 -6.81
C THR A 51 4.25 24.11 -7.29
N LEU A 52 4.40 24.77 -8.44
CA LEU A 52 5.73 25.02 -9.02
C LEU A 52 6.64 25.83 -8.08
N ASP A 53 6.06 26.73 -7.29
CA ASP A 53 6.79 27.56 -6.32
C ASP A 53 7.35 26.75 -5.14
N VAL A 54 6.73 25.62 -4.81
CA VAL A 54 7.19 24.71 -3.74
C VAL A 54 8.22 23.71 -4.29
N PHE A 55 8.16 23.42 -5.59
CA PHE A 55 9.04 22.46 -6.24
C PHE A 55 10.39 23.05 -6.70
N THR A 56 10.47 24.38 -6.89
CA THR A 56 11.66 25.12 -7.38
C THR A 56 12.46 25.72 -6.24
#